data_AF-A0A9D7CYC3-F1
#
_entry.id   AF-A0A9D7CYC3-F1
#
_cell.length_a   1.000
_cell.length_b   1.000
_cell.length_c   1.000
_cell.angle_alpha   90.00
_cell.angle_beta   90.00
_cell.angle_gamma   90.00
#
_symmetry.space_group_name_H-M   'P 1'
#
loop_
_entity.id
_entity.type
_entity.pdbx_description
1 polymer ?
#
loop_
_entity_poly.entity_id
_entity_poly.type
_entity_poly.pdbx_seq_one_letter_code
_entity_poly.pdbx_strand_id
1 'polypeptide(L)'
;MRRLKSGLFGSMLVVALGSGCSVEPETDDLADALTEGTRPWDAAAERAFSNWIARLGTARAEGRCTKLNECINDPSINSLKAATDAPLDLFADCADVPMELRAYFAVKTRRPFRYVASIEGTGADQRYSAGNHPLTFASAGGSRTMQSLMTRISGSVHSGFFRMAPEVEESDTYPIKPSRASLRPGTVYYDPNGHVLIVYRVDADGSIWTIDGHPDNSLTFGRFAEGAYAVGGRAQGGGFRNFRPQAVDFFGSVSASRNDELADYGEEQYGHGNAYFDWLTTALGGTAKSADKKFSEKLDQLCVDLNARIASVDAARATAALPLGPLPPNIYAAEGDWEAFSTPSRDARLRASFRALYTFVTTALAPLRGPAKEAMLQALGAAWRAHQASAACHVSYTNSAGAPVSLSLEAIAQRVYDLSFDPYHCVEMRWGAHPSASAELASCPTADREHLERFDLERRNRNVIDREPVTATGADYGPETPADIDVAALLRRAGAL
;
A
#
# COMPACT_ATOMS: atom_id res chain seq x y z
N MET A 1 27.15 70.37 16.05
CA MET A 1 27.67 71.32 17.05
C MET A 1 26.51 71.81 17.92
N ARG A 2 26.64 71.65 19.25
CA ARG A 2 25.95 72.34 20.39
C ARG A 2 24.41 72.54 20.31
N ARG A 3 23.61 71.72 21.00
CA ARG A 3 23.15 71.81 22.42
C ARG A 3 22.39 73.08 22.79
N LEU A 4 21.16 72.93 23.31
CA LEU A 4 20.59 73.63 24.47
C LEU A 4 19.30 72.87 24.89
N LYS A 5 19.29 72.11 26.00
CA LYS A 5 19.13 72.47 27.43
C LYS A 5 17.66 72.63 27.89
N SER A 6 17.15 71.53 28.45
CA SER A 6 16.46 71.38 29.76
C SER A 6 15.94 72.62 30.51
N GLY A 7 14.71 72.52 31.01
CA GLY A 7 14.19 73.32 32.13
C GLY A 7 13.02 72.61 32.85
N LEU A 8 13.28 72.15 34.08
CA LEU A 8 12.30 71.66 35.07
C LEU A 8 11.43 72.82 35.59
N PHE A 9 10.14 72.55 35.89
CA PHE A 9 9.44 73.17 37.02
C PHE A 9 8.49 72.15 37.65
N GLY A 10 8.47 72.09 38.98
CA GLY A 10 7.84 71.04 39.77
C GLY A 10 6.56 71.43 40.52
N SER A 11 6.15 70.49 41.39
CA SER A 11 5.09 70.54 42.43
C SER A 11 3.65 70.47 41.89
N MET A 12 2.69 69.75 42.48
CA MET A 12 2.53 69.22 43.84
C MET A 12 1.50 68.07 43.84
N LEU A 13 1.61 67.22 44.85
CA LEU A 13 1.06 65.87 45.04
C LEU A 13 -0.31 65.86 45.80
N VAL A 14 -1.08 64.76 45.60
CA VAL A 14 -2.07 64.07 46.53
C VAL A 14 -3.57 64.43 46.40
N VAL A 15 -4.58 63.53 46.37
CA VAL A 15 -4.78 62.04 46.32
C VAL A 15 -6.28 61.77 46.00
N ALA A 16 -6.60 60.67 45.27
CA ALA A 16 -7.74 59.74 45.49
C ALA A 16 -7.75 58.68 44.35
N LEU A 17 -7.17 57.49 44.55
CA LEU A 17 -7.83 56.21 44.89
C LEU A 17 -8.71 55.58 43.78
N GLY A 18 -8.28 54.40 43.31
CA GLY A 18 -9.01 53.49 42.43
C GLY A 18 -8.07 52.66 41.53
N SER A 19 -7.21 51.81 42.11
CA SER A 19 -7.34 50.33 42.04
C SER A 19 -8.02 49.79 40.77
N GLY A 20 -7.21 49.21 39.88
CA GLY A 20 -7.68 48.42 38.74
C GLY A 20 -6.59 48.28 37.67
N CYS A 21 -5.63 47.38 37.88
CA CYS A 21 -4.74 46.92 36.82
C CYS A 21 -5.57 46.22 35.75
N SER A 22 -5.81 46.88 34.62
CA SER A 22 -6.20 46.20 33.38
C SER A 22 -4.95 45.58 32.78
N VAL A 23 -4.74 44.29 33.06
CA VAL A 23 -3.86 43.42 32.28
C VAL A 23 -4.50 43.30 30.91
N GLU A 24 -3.81 43.78 29.88
CA GLU A 24 -4.17 43.49 28.49
C GLU A 24 -4.11 41.97 28.29
N PRO A 25 -5.10 41.35 27.64
CA PRO A 25 -5.04 39.92 27.37
C PRO A 25 -3.97 39.69 26.31
N GLU A 26 -2.86 39.07 26.71
CA GLU A 26 -2.01 38.32 25.78
C GLU A 26 -2.93 37.38 25.01
N THR A 27 -2.98 37.59 23.70
CA THR A 27 -3.71 36.76 22.77
C THR A 27 -3.15 35.34 22.85
N ASP A 28 -4.01 34.44 23.33
CA ASP A 28 -3.87 33.00 23.40
C ASP A 28 -3.82 32.38 21.98
N ASP A 29 -2.75 32.67 21.24
CA ASP A 29 -2.49 32.19 19.86
C ASP A 29 -1.39 31.11 19.81
N LEU A 30 -1.13 30.43 20.93
CA LEU A 30 -0.35 29.20 21.00
C LEU A 30 -1.30 28.01 21.20
N ALA A 31 -2.09 27.69 20.16
CA ALA A 31 -2.62 26.35 20.05
C ALA A 31 -1.42 25.37 20.04
N ASP A 32 -1.25 24.65 21.14
CA ASP A 32 -0.07 23.85 21.49
C ASP A 32 0.48 23.06 20.29
N ALA A 33 1.72 23.38 19.90
CA ALA A 33 2.47 22.55 18.96
C ALA A 33 2.55 21.11 19.49
N LEU A 34 2.63 20.12 18.59
CA LEU A 34 2.89 18.76 19.04
C LEU A 34 4.21 18.75 19.83
N THR A 35 4.15 18.18 21.02
CA THR A 35 5.33 18.00 21.87
C THR A 35 5.91 16.62 21.61
N GLU A 36 7.24 16.55 21.51
CA GLU A 36 7.94 15.27 21.35
C GLU A 36 7.66 14.38 22.56
N GLY A 37 7.25 13.14 22.30
CA GLY A 37 6.95 12.18 23.36
C GLY A 37 8.23 11.63 23.98
N THR A 38 8.19 11.33 25.28
CA THR A 38 9.35 10.82 26.03
C THR A 38 9.19 9.38 26.52
N ARG A 39 8.02 8.76 26.31
CA ARG A 39 7.78 7.38 26.74
C ARG A 39 8.53 6.39 25.84
N PRO A 40 9.24 5.39 26.40
CA PRO A 40 10.18 4.56 25.66
C PRO A 40 9.48 3.54 24.76
N TRP A 41 10.01 3.30 23.56
CA TRP A 41 9.58 2.20 22.68
C TRP A 41 10.05 0.83 23.21
N ASP A 42 9.50 0.42 24.34
CA ASP A 42 9.76 -0.89 24.96
C ASP A 42 8.90 -2.02 24.35
N ALA A 43 9.14 -3.25 24.79
CA ALA A 43 8.39 -4.40 24.29
C ALA A 43 6.87 -4.32 24.57
N ALA A 44 6.44 -3.59 25.60
CA ALA A 44 5.01 -3.38 25.87
C ALA A 44 4.41 -2.36 24.89
N ALA A 45 5.15 -1.31 24.54
CA ALA A 45 4.82 -0.35 23.49
C ALA A 45 4.63 -1.03 22.15
N GLU A 46 5.58 -1.88 21.74
CA GLU A 46 5.51 -2.60 20.46
C GLU A 46 4.33 -3.56 20.43
N ARG A 47 4.03 -4.27 21.52
CA ARG A 47 2.81 -5.10 21.62
C ARG A 47 1.53 -4.27 21.53
N ALA A 48 1.50 -3.09 22.17
CA ALA A 48 0.34 -2.21 22.10
C ALA A 48 0.12 -1.67 20.68
N PHE A 49 1.20 -1.30 19.97
CA PHE A 49 1.16 -0.91 18.56
C PHE A 49 0.64 -2.07 17.69
N SER A 50 1.20 -3.27 17.82
CA SER A 50 0.72 -4.45 17.10
C SER A 50 -0.76 -4.73 17.35
N ASN A 51 -1.22 -4.69 18.60
CA ASN A 51 -2.63 -4.91 18.93
C ASN A 51 -3.55 -3.82 18.35
N TRP A 52 -3.07 -2.60 18.19
CA TRP A 52 -3.84 -1.51 17.58
C TRP A 52 -3.92 -1.70 16.06
N ILE A 53 -2.81 -2.01 15.38
CA ILE A 53 -2.78 -2.32 13.94
C ILE A 53 -3.68 -3.51 13.61
N ALA A 54 -3.65 -4.56 14.42
CA ALA A 54 -4.50 -5.73 14.22
C ALA A 54 -6.00 -5.39 14.21
N ARG A 55 -6.43 -4.46 15.07
CA ARG A 55 -7.84 -3.99 15.10
C ARG A 55 -8.19 -3.20 13.86
N LEU A 56 -7.33 -2.28 13.43
CA LEU A 56 -7.54 -1.49 12.22
C LEU A 56 -7.67 -2.39 10.99
N GLY A 57 -6.73 -3.33 10.82
CA GLY A 57 -6.76 -4.26 9.69
C GLY A 57 -7.95 -5.22 9.73
N THR A 58 -8.36 -5.66 10.92
CA THR A 58 -9.60 -6.47 11.08
C THR A 58 -10.83 -5.67 10.68
N ALA A 59 -10.97 -4.43 11.15
CA ALA A 59 -12.08 -3.57 10.77
C ALA A 59 -12.09 -3.29 9.25
N ARG A 60 -10.91 -3.14 8.64
CA ARG A 60 -10.81 -3.01 7.19
C ARG A 60 -11.28 -4.27 6.46
N ALA A 61 -10.83 -5.45 6.89
CA ALA A 61 -11.21 -6.73 6.31
C ALA A 61 -12.71 -7.05 6.46
N GLU A 62 -13.34 -6.54 7.51
CA GLU A 62 -14.79 -6.60 7.73
C GLU A 62 -15.59 -5.54 6.95
N GLY A 63 -14.92 -4.67 6.19
CA GLY A 63 -15.56 -3.62 5.39
C GLY A 63 -16.07 -2.41 6.20
N ARG A 64 -15.66 -2.26 7.47
CA ARG A 64 -16.09 -1.13 8.32
C ARG A 64 -15.44 0.20 7.95
N CYS A 65 -14.32 0.16 7.24
CA CYS A 65 -13.69 1.30 6.60
C CYS A 65 -13.10 0.87 5.26
N THR A 66 -12.91 1.81 4.35
CA THR A 66 -12.36 1.60 3.00
C THR A 66 -11.23 2.56 2.67
N LYS A 67 -11.00 3.57 3.51
CA LYS A 67 -9.87 4.51 3.45
C LYS A 67 -9.20 4.61 4.82
N LEU A 68 -7.91 4.94 4.87
CA LEU A 68 -7.22 5.14 6.16
C LEU A 68 -7.90 6.23 7.00
N ASN A 69 -8.32 7.31 6.33
CA ASN A 69 -9.06 8.41 6.93
C ASN A 69 -10.30 7.97 7.72
N GLU A 70 -11.08 7.03 7.16
CA GLU A 70 -12.28 6.48 7.79
C GLU A 70 -11.92 5.64 9.01
N CYS A 71 -10.90 4.78 8.88
CA CYS A 71 -10.48 3.91 9.98
C CYS A 71 -9.96 4.72 11.18
N ILE A 72 -9.21 5.80 10.94
CA ILE A 72 -8.59 6.61 12.00
C ILE A 72 -9.60 7.53 12.70
N ASN A 73 -10.59 8.03 11.97
CA ASN A 73 -11.56 8.97 12.54
C ASN A 73 -12.74 8.29 13.26
N ASP A 74 -13.00 7.00 13.02
CA ASP A 74 -14.06 6.26 13.70
C ASP A 74 -13.58 5.75 15.08
N PRO A 75 -14.11 6.26 16.22
CA PRO A 75 -13.72 5.81 17.56
C PRO A 75 -14.14 4.36 17.88
N SER A 76 -15.06 3.76 17.10
CA SER A 76 -15.39 2.34 17.19
C SER A 76 -14.35 1.43 16.54
N ILE A 77 -13.50 1.99 15.66
CA ILE A 77 -12.38 1.30 15.00
C ILE A 77 -11.08 1.65 15.71
N ASN A 78 -10.80 2.95 15.85
CA ASN A 78 -9.58 3.48 16.43
C ASN A 78 -9.75 3.81 17.92
N SER A 79 -9.30 2.90 18.78
CA SER A 79 -9.36 3.06 20.25
C SER A 79 -8.53 4.22 20.80
N LEU A 80 -7.66 4.84 20.00
CA LEU A 80 -6.85 5.99 20.40
C LEU A 80 -7.52 7.33 20.05
N LYS A 81 -8.59 7.33 19.25
CA LYS A 81 -9.35 8.53 18.91
C LYS A 81 -10.15 8.99 20.12
N ALA A 82 -9.78 10.14 20.67
CA ALA A 82 -10.57 10.79 21.72
C ALA A 82 -11.77 11.54 21.12
N ALA A 83 -12.81 11.72 21.93
CA ALA A 83 -13.98 12.52 21.54
C ALA A 83 -13.63 13.99 21.25
N THR A 84 -12.58 14.51 21.90
CA THR A 84 -12.08 15.88 21.73
C THR A 84 -11.14 16.05 20.54
N ASP A 85 -10.65 14.95 19.94
CA ASP A 85 -9.76 15.07 18.79
C ASP A 85 -10.54 15.59 17.58
N ALA A 86 -10.01 16.59 16.89
CA ALA A 86 -10.51 16.94 15.57
C ALA A 86 -10.40 15.75 14.61
N PRO A 87 -11.32 15.60 13.65
CA PRO A 87 -11.14 14.66 12.56
C PRO A 87 -9.88 15.04 11.77
N LEU A 88 -9.13 14.02 11.37
CA LEU A 88 -8.01 14.18 10.45
C LEU A 88 -8.52 14.07 9.01
N ASP A 89 -7.79 14.66 8.08
CA ASP A 89 -7.94 14.44 6.64
C ASP A 89 -6.68 13.72 6.15
N LEU A 90 -6.77 12.40 6.01
CA LEU A 90 -5.66 11.54 5.61
C LEU A 90 -5.78 11.16 4.14
N PHE A 91 -4.68 11.35 3.42
CA PHE A 91 -4.48 10.89 2.06
C PHE A 91 -3.19 10.08 2.04
N ALA A 92 -3.32 8.76 2.00
CA ALA A 92 -2.19 7.86 2.25
C ALA A 92 -2.07 6.80 1.15
N ASP A 93 -0.91 6.78 0.49
CA ASP A 93 -0.52 5.70 -0.40
C ASP A 93 0.11 4.52 0.36
N CYS A 94 0.69 3.56 -0.36
CA CYS A 94 1.28 2.35 0.21
C CYS A 94 2.41 2.63 1.23
N ALA A 95 3.22 3.66 1.01
CA ALA A 95 4.34 4.03 1.86
C ALA A 95 3.91 4.95 3.02
N ASP A 96 2.89 5.76 2.81
CA ASP A 96 2.34 6.66 3.83
C ASP A 96 1.66 5.88 4.95
N VAL A 97 0.81 4.90 4.61
CA VAL A 97 0.02 4.12 5.58
C VAL A 97 0.86 3.64 6.78
N PRO A 98 1.98 2.91 6.61
CA PRO A 98 2.77 2.47 7.75
C PRO A 98 3.39 3.63 8.54
N MET A 99 3.84 4.70 7.88
CA MET A 99 4.45 5.86 8.53
C MET A 99 3.43 6.68 9.33
N GLU A 100 2.29 7.00 8.73
CA GLU A 100 1.20 7.72 9.39
C GLU A 100 0.65 6.94 10.58
N LEU A 101 0.48 5.61 10.44
CA LEU A 101 0.04 4.75 11.54
C LEU A 101 1.04 4.73 12.69
N ARG A 102 2.35 4.64 12.40
CA ARG A 102 3.41 4.70 13.42
C ARG A 102 3.44 6.06 14.10
N ALA A 103 3.38 7.15 13.33
CA ALA A 103 3.36 8.53 13.82
C ALA A 103 2.15 8.79 14.72
N TYR A 104 0.96 8.41 14.25
CA TYR A 104 -0.29 8.58 14.98
C TYR A 104 -0.22 7.86 16.33
N PHE A 105 0.17 6.59 16.34
CA PHE A 105 0.32 5.83 17.57
C PHE A 105 1.35 6.48 18.51
N ALA A 106 2.50 6.91 17.99
CA ALA A 106 3.55 7.54 18.78
C ALA A 106 3.05 8.79 19.51
N VAL A 107 2.44 9.72 18.76
CA VAL A 107 1.92 10.99 19.30
C VAL A 107 0.80 10.73 20.30
N LYS A 108 -0.18 9.88 19.96
CA LYS A 108 -1.30 9.55 20.86
C LYS A 108 -0.87 8.84 22.13
N THR A 109 0.26 8.13 22.11
CA THR A 109 0.80 7.42 23.28
C THR A 109 1.99 8.13 23.94
N ARG A 110 2.31 9.37 23.52
CA ARG A 110 3.39 10.24 24.05
C ARG A 110 4.77 9.61 23.92
N ARG A 111 5.08 9.05 22.76
CA ARG A 111 6.37 8.43 22.40
C ARG A 111 7.12 9.27 21.38
N PRO A 112 8.45 9.18 21.32
CA PRO A 112 9.18 9.87 20.27
C PRO A 112 8.81 9.34 18.90
N PHE A 113 8.76 10.25 17.93
CA PHE A 113 8.62 9.92 16.53
C PHE A 113 9.47 10.85 15.68
N ARG A 114 10.62 10.34 15.27
CA ARG A 114 11.46 10.88 14.20
C ARG A 114 11.27 10.04 12.95
N TYR A 115 11.38 10.63 11.78
CA TYR A 115 11.40 9.91 10.52
C TYR A 115 12.41 10.51 9.54
N VAL A 116 12.88 9.71 8.60
CA VAL A 116 13.71 10.19 7.49
C VAL A 116 12.86 11.11 6.62
N ALA A 117 13.34 12.34 6.39
CA ALA A 117 12.60 13.38 5.66
C ALA A 117 13.14 13.62 4.24
N SER A 118 14.38 13.18 3.97
CA SER A 118 14.91 13.11 2.61
C SER A 118 15.96 12.03 2.49
N ILE A 119 16.12 11.49 1.28
CA ILE A 119 17.07 10.43 0.93
C ILE A 119 17.91 10.83 -0.27
N GLU A 120 19.07 10.19 -0.41
CA GLU A 120 19.90 10.24 -1.61
C GLU A 120 20.23 8.83 -2.08
N GLY A 121 20.33 8.65 -3.39
CA GLY A 121 20.68 7.40 -4.04
C GLY A 121 21.02 7.59 -5.50
N THR A 122 21.45 6.52 -6.18
CA THR A 122 21.82 6.55 -7.60
C THR A 122 20.64 6.11 -8.47
N GLY A 123 20.09 7.01 -9.28
CA GLY A 123 18.99 6.74 -10.20
C GLY A 123 18.14 7.98 -10.47
N ALA A 124 17.33 7.96 -11.53
CA ALA A 124 16.46 9.08 -11.87
C ALA A 124 15.25 9.22 -10.94
N ASP A 125 14.74 8.09 -10.42
CA ASP A 125 13.60 8.04 -9.51
C ASP A 125 14.03 7.37 -8.20
N GLN A 126 13.88 8.10 -7.09
CA GLN A 126 14.31 7.66 -5.76
C GLN A 126 13.52 6.43 -5.24
N ARG A 127 12.34 6.15 -5.82
CA ARG A 127 11.55 4.93 -5.52
C ARG A 127 12.26 3.66 -5.99
N TYR A 128 13.16 3.77 -6.96
CA TYR A 128 13.83 2.65 -7.61
C TYR A 128 15.36 2.74 -7.61
N SER A 129 15.93 3.84 -7.10
CA SER A 129 17.38 4.10 -7.07
C SER A 129 18.17 3.09 -6.25
N ALA A 130 19.46 2.94 -6.54
CA ALA A 130 20.38 2.09 -5.80
C ALA A 130 21.06 2.86 -4.66
N GLY A 131 21.31 2.18 -3.54
CA GLY A 131 22.10 2.75 -2.44
C GLY A 131 21.42 3.89 -1.70
N ASN A 132 20.10 3.83 -1.53
CA ASN A 132 19.38 4.88 -0.80
C ASN A 132 19.87 4.97 0.64
N HIS A 133 20.12 6.19 1.10
CA HIS A 133 20.47 6.48 2.48
C HIS A 133 19.83 7.80 2.94
N PRO A 134 19.57 7.96 4.25
CA PRO A 134 19.01 9.19 4.81
C PRO A 134 19.94 10.40 4.67
N LEU A 135 19.38 11.57 4.36
CA LEU A 135 20.08 12.85 4.38
C LEU A 135 19.61 13.74 5.54
N THR A 136 18.29 13.84 5.72
CA THR A 136 17.68 14.68 6.75
C THR A 136 16.58 13.93 7.49
N PHE A 137 16.24 14.43 8.68
CA PHE A 137 15.20 13.87 9.54
C PHE A 137 14.22 14.95 9.95
N ALA A 138 12.97 14.56 10.14
CA ALA A 138 11.93 15.36 10.77
C ALA A 138 11.38 14.62 11.99
N SER A 139 10.66 15.31 12.87
CA SER A 139 10.03 14.69 14.02
C SER A 139 8.63 15.24 14.27
N ALA A 140 7.86 14.53 15.10
CA ALA A 140 6.55 14.97 15.55
C ALA A 140 6.64 16.34 16.24
N GLY A 141 7.66 16.58 17.06
CA GLY A 141 7.91 17.87 17.70
C GLY A 141 8.10 19.05 16.74
N GLY A 142 8.44 18.80 15.47
CA GLY A 142 8.53 19.81 14.41
C GLY A 142 7.19 20.22 13.80
N SER A 143 6.07 19.66 14.29
CA SER A 143 4.73 19.86 13.74
C SER A 143 3.79 20.55 14.71
N ARG A 144 2.99 21.51 14.22
CA ARG A 144 2.04 22.25 15.08
C ARG A 144 0.87 21.38 15.50
N THR A 145 0.33 20.60 14.56
CA THR A 145 -0.84 19.74 14.79
C THR A 145 -0.59 18.35 14.24
N MET A 146 -1.38 17.38 14.70
CA MET A 146 -1.43 16.03 14.13
C MET A 146 -1.67 16.09 12.61
N GLN A 147 -2.62 16.92 12.16
CA GLN A 147 -2.89 17.11 10.74
C GLN A 147 -1.63 17.56 9.97
N SER A 148 -0.90 18.56 10.50
CA SER A 148 0.32 19.07 9.84
C SER A 148 1.48 18.06 9.82
N LEU A 149 1.47 17.07 10.72
CA LEU A 149 2.42 15.96 10.70
C LEU A 149 2.04 14.96 9.61
N MET A 150 0.76 14.57 9.54
CA MET A 150 0.25 13.62 8.52
C MET A 150 0.46 14.17 7.10
N THR A 151 0.06 15.43 6.85
CA THR A 151 0.28 16.10 5.56
C THR A 151 1.76 16.20 5.17
N ARG A 152 2.68 16.28 6.14
CA ARG A 152 4.11 16.27 5.86
C ARG A 152 4.62 14.88 5.50
N ILE A 153 4.12 13.84 6.17
CA ILE A 153 4.44 12.45 5.84
C ILE A 153 3.93 12.16 4.43
N SER A 154 2.64 12.35 4.17
CA SER A 154 2.02 12.08 2.87
C SER A 154 2.60 12.90 1.71
N GLY A 155 3.11 14.10 1.98
CA GLY A 155 3.73 14.94 0.97
C GLY A 155 5.20 14.63 0.68
N SER A 156 5.84 13.71 1.41
CA SER A 156 7.29 13.46 1.30
C SER A 156 7.69 11.99 1.25
N VAL A 157 7.01 11.14 2.02
CA VAL A 157 7.34 9.72 2.09
C VAL A 157 6.90 9.03 0.81
N HIS A 158 7.76 8.13 0.32
CA HIS A 158 7.44 7.21 -0.77
C HIS A 158 8.20 5.90 -0.56
N SER A 159 7.97 4.89 -1.41
CA SER A 159 8.56 3.56 -1.26
C SER A 159 10.10 3.52 -1.21
N GLY A 160 10.77 4.59 -1.67
CA GLY A 160 12.23 4.72 -1.64
C GLY A 160 12.81 4.86 -0.23
N PHE A 161 12.01 5.34 0.72
CA PHE A 161 12.39 5.44 2.14
C PHE A 161 12.50 4.06 2.82
N PHE A 162 11.90 3.02 2.23
CA PHE A 162 12.02 1.63 2.67
C PHE A 162 13.11 0.86 1.90
N ARG A 163 13.67 1.45 0.84
CA ARG A 163 14.65 0.84 -0.07
C ARG A 163 16.09 0.96 0.44
N MET A 164 16.34 0.55 1.67
CA MET A 164 17.65 0.73 2.31
C MET A 164 18.25 -0.60 2.73
N ALA A 165 19.54 -0.78 2.42
CA ALA A 165 20.30 -1.98 2.79
C ALA A 165 20.30 -2.22 4.32
N PRO A 166 20.46 -3.47 4.79
CA PRO A 166 20.41 -3.81 6.22
C PRO A 166 21.36 -3.00 7.12
N GLU A 167 22.52 -2.64 6.59
CA GLU A 167 23.58 -1.89 7.27
C GLU A 167 23.28 -0.40 7.46
N VAL A 168 22.23 0.14 6.83
CA VAL A 168 21.82 1.55 6.99
C VAL A 168 21.02 1.69 8.27
N GLU A 169 21.70 1.94 9.38
CA GLU A 169 21.09 2.02 10.73
C GLU A 169 20.24 3.28 10.94
N GLU A 170 20.44 4.30 10.13
CA GLU A 170 19.70 5.55 10.16
C GLU A 170 18.29 5.44 9.54
N SER A 171 17.99 4.33 8.86
CA SER A 171 16.69 4.06 8.25
C SER A 171 15.58 3.93 9.31
N ASP A 172 14.33 4.29 8.97
CA ASP A 172 13.19 4.19 9.91
C ASP A 172 12.82 2.75 10.29
N THR A 173 13.22 1.79 9.46
CA THR A 173 12.90 0.37 9.61
C THR A 173 14.13 -0.52 9.41
N TYR A 174 14.16 -1.67 10.08
CA TYR A 174 15.24 -2.66 9.97
C TYR A 174 14.70 -4.01 9.50
N PRO A 175 15.50 -4.80 8.74
CA PRO A 175 15.11 -6.14 8.35
C PRO A 175 15.07 -7.07 9.58
N ILE A 176 14.05 -7.92 9.62
CA ILE A 176 13.88 -8.86 10.73
C ILE A 176 14.41 -10.24 10.38
N LYS A 177 14.81 -11.00 11.40
CA LYS A 177 14.81 -12.46 11.35
C LYS A 177 13.37 -12.95 11.49
N PRO A 178 12.69 -13.45 10.44
CA PRO A 178 11.28 -13.81 10.54
C PRO A 178 11.04 -14.94 11.53
N SER A 179 10.07 -14.73 12.42
CA SER A 179 9.59 -15.67 13.42
C SER A 179 8.21 -15.22 13.90
N ARG A 180 7.50 -16.07 14.65
CA ARG A 180 6.24 -15.69 15.30
C ARG A 180 6.34 -14.51 16.26
N ALA A 181 7.54 -14.20 16.77
CA ALA A 181 7.75 -13.07 17.66
C ALA A 181 8.05 -11.77 16.91
N SER A 182 8.82 -11.85 15.82
CA SER A 182 9.33 -10.69 15.07
C SER A 182 8.40 -10.23 13.94
N LEU A 183 7.74 -11.16 13.24
CA LEU A 183 6.77 -10.86 12.20
C LEU A 183 5.37 -10.84 12.82
N ARG A 184 4.84 -9.64 13.02
CA ARG A 184 3.62 -9.38 13.79
C ARG A 184 2.83 -8.21 13.18
N PRO A 185 1.58 -7.96 13.60
CA PRO A 185 0.87 -6.77 13.16
C PRO A 185 1.72 -5.50 13.38
N GLY A 186 1.80 -4.64 12.39
CA GLY A 186 2.70 -3.47 12.38
C GLY A 186 4.05 -3.71 11.67
N THR A 187 4.43 -4.95 11.39
CA THR A 187 5.56 -5.26 10.51
C THR A 187 5.26 -4.79 9.09
N VAL A 188 6.24 -4.14 8.46
CA VAL A 188 6.16 -3.67 7.07
C VAL A 188 6.73 -4.73 6.13
N TYR A 189 6.18 -4.87 4.94
CA TYR A 189 6.83 -5.59 3.84
C TYR A 189 7.19 -4.59 2.74
N TYR A 190 8.48 -4.49 2.39
CA TYR A 190 8.92 -3.70 1.24
C TYR A 190 9.11 -4.60 0.01
N ASP A 191 8.30 -4.35 -1.00
CA ASP A 191 8.45 -4.91 -2.34
C ASP A 191 9.44 -4.05 -3.14
N PRO A 192 10.53 -4.64 -3.66
CA PRO A 192 11.57 -3.92 -4.41
C PRO A 192 11.07 -3.25 -5.70
N ASN A 193 9.87 -3.59 -6.16
CA ASN A 193 9.18 -2.91 -7.25
C ASN A 193 8.53 -1.61 -6.81
N GLY A 194 8.78 -1.08 -5.61
CA GLY A 194 8.27 0.22 -5.19
C GLY A 194 6.87 0.13 -4.59
N HIS A 195 6.66 -0.85 -3.71
CA HIS A 195 5.39 -1.02 -3.01
C HIS A 195 5.64 -1.42 -1.55
N VAL A 196 4.75 -1.01 -0.66
CA VAL A 196 4.91 -1.17 0.79
C VAL A 196 3.59 -1.67 1.37
N LEU A 197 3.65 -2.70 2.20
CA LEU A 197 2.49 -3.26 2.88
C LEU A 197 2.69 -3.19 4.38
N ILE A 198 1.62 -3.17 5.15
CA ILE A 198 1.70 -3.37 6.61
C ILE A 198 0.88 -4.59 7.03
N VAL A 199 1.52 -5.47 7.79
CA VAL A 199 0.92 -6.69 8.33
C VAL A 199 -0.11 -6.31 9.39
N TYR A 200 -1.29 -6.91 9.37
CA TYR A 200 -2.29 -6.76 10.45
C TYR A 200 -2.65 -8.08 11.13
N ARG A 201 -2.33 -9.22 10.52
CA ARG A 201 -2.60 -10.55 11.10
C ARG A 201 -1.59 -11.57 10.61
N VAL A 202 -1.18 -12.45 11.50
CA VAL A 202 -0.36 -13.64 11.19
C VAL A 202 -1.01 -14.84 11.86
N ASP A 203 -1.53 -15.78 11.06
CA ASP A 203 -2.26 -16.94 11.54
C ASP A 203 -1.30 -18.02 12.08
N ALA A 204 -1.85 -18.97 12.83
CA ALA A 204 -1.09 -20.08 13.41
C ALA A 204 -0.43 -20.98 12.35
N ASP A 205 -0.98 -21.04 11.14
CA ASP A 205 -0.42 -21.83 10.03
C ASP A 205 0.64 -21.08 9.21
N GLY A 206 1.05 -19.89 9.66
CA GLY A 206 2.03 -19.03 8.98
C GLY A 206 1.45 -18.13 7.90
N SER A 207 0.13 -18.12 7.68
CA SER A 207 -0.50 -17.18 6.74
C SER A 207 -0.38 -15.75 7.24
N ILE A 208 0.04 -14.83 6.35
CA ILE A 208 0.25 -13.42 6.66
C ILE A 208 -0.80 -12.60 5.91
N TRP A 209 -1.41 -11.64 6.60
CA TRP A 209 -2.40 -10.73 6.03
C TRP A 209 -1.97 -9.29 6.21
N THR A 210 -2.15 -8.51 5.15
CA THR A 210 -1.70 -7.13 5.03
C THR A 210 -2.86 -6.20 4.70
N ILE A 211 -2.70 -4.93 5.07
CA ILE A 211 -3.43 -3.81 4.49
C ILE A 211 -2.49 -3.02 3.59
N ASP A 212 -3.07 -2.36 2.60
CA ASP A 212 -2.36 -1.70 1.51
C ASP A 212 -3.06 -0.39 1.13
N GLY A 213 -2.33 0.72 1.11
CA GLY A 213 -2.81 2.02 0.69
C GLY A 213 -2.53 2.27 -0.79
N HIS A 214 -3.36 3.06 -1.45
CA HIS A 214 -3.22 3.33 -2.88
C HIS A 214 -3.30 4.82 -3.19
N PRO A 215 -2.72 5.28 -4.31
CA PRO A 215 -2.76 6.69 -4.71
C PRO A 215 -4.17 7.28 -4.88
N ASP A 216 -5.21 6.46 -5.04
CA ASP A 216 -6.61 6.89 -5.04
C ASP A 216 -7.21 7.04 -3.63
N ASN A 217 -6.36 7.01 -2.59
CA ASN A 217 -6.69 7.03 -1.16
C ASN A 217 -7.56 5.86 -0.67
N SER A 218 -7.72 4.81 -1.49
CA SER A 218 -8.34 3.59 -1.01
C SER A 218 -7.36 2.79 -0.15
N LEU A 219 -7.91 2.06 0.80
CA LEU A 219 -7.22 1.06 1.61
C LEU A 219 -7.76 -0.30 1.19
N THR A 220 -6.92 -1.26 0.87
CA THR A 220 -7.31 -2.65 0.62
C THR A 220 -6.72 -3.56 1.68
N PHE A 221 -7.16 -4.81 1.68
CA PHE A 221 -6.59 -5.86 2.50
C PHE A 221 -6.38 -7.10 1.64
N GLY A 222 -5.44 -7.94 2.02
CA GLY A 222 -5.14 -9.15 1.28
C GLY A 222 -4.23 -10.07 2.07
N ARG A 223 -4.03 -11.26 1.53
CA ARG A 223 -3.06 -12.21 1.98
C ARG A 223 -1.73 -11.95 1.27
N PHE A 224 -0.64 -12.01 2.01
CA PHE A 224 0.69 -12.04 1.42
C PHE A 224 0.92 -13.39 0.73
N ALA A 225 0.64 -13.43 -0.57
CA ALA A 225 0.64 -14.65 -1.38
C ALA A 225 1.82 -14.68 -2.36
N GLU A 226 2.34 -15.89 -2.58
CA GLU A 226 3.40 -16.12 -3.55
C GLU A 226 2.94 -15.74 -4.97
N GLY A 227 3.73 -14.87 -5.60
CA GLY A 227 3.51 -14.38 -6.97
C GLY A 227 2.78 -13.03 -7.05
N ALA A 228 2.17 -12.57 -5.95
CA ALA A 228 1.53 -11.25 -5.87
C ALA A 228 2.54 -10.11 -5.62
N TYR A 229 3.66 -10.43 -4.96
CA TYR A 229 4.70 -9.47 -4.55
C TYR A 229 6.09 -9.99 -4.87
N ALA A 230 7.00 -9.10 -5.23
CA ALA A 230 8.38 -9.47 -5.50
C ALA A 230 9.16 -9.70 -4.19
N VAL A 231 10.00 -10.73 -4.17
CA VAL A 231 10.93 -11.00 -3.07
C VAL A 231 12.21 -10.22 -3.32
N GLY A 232 12.45 -9.19 -2.52
CA GLY A 232 13.63 -8.35 -2.66
C GLY A 232 14.90 -8.94 -2.03
N GLY A 233 16.05 -8.51 -2.55
CA GLY A 233 17.36 -8.90 -2.06
C GLY A 233 17.97 -7.89 -1.08
N ARG A 234 19.13 -8.27 -0.54
CA ARG A 234 19.91 -7.50 0.44
C ARG A 234 20.22 -6.07 -0.02
N ALA A 235 20.65 -5.90 -1.27
CA ALA A 235 21.15 -4.60 -1.77
C ALA A 235 20.11 -3.47 -1.70
N GLN A 236 18.82 -3.80 -1.86
CA GLN A 236 17.70 -2.88 -1.79
C GLN A 236 16.90 -3.00 -0.48
N GLY A 237 17.26 -3.94 0.39
CA GLY A 237 16.59 -4.14 1.68
C GLY A 237 15.14 -4.62 1.59
N GLY A 238 14.76 -5.33 0.53
CA GLY A 238 13.40 -5.85 0.39
C GLY A 238 13.01 -6.83 1.48
N GLY A 239 11.71 -7.12 1.60
CA GLY A 239 11.18 -8.09 2.56
C GLY A 239 10.59 -7.47 3.82
N PHE A 240 10.45 -8.28 4.88
CA PHE A 240 9.82 -7.88 6.13
C PHE A 240 10.75 -7.03 6.99
N ARG A 241 10.22 -5.91 7.50
CA ARG A 241 10.93 -4.93 8.29
C ARG A 241 10.08 -4.47 9.47
N ASN A 242 10.71 -4.23 10.62
CA ASN A 242 10.07 -3.59 11.76
C ASN A 242 10.56 -2.14 11.89
N PHE A 243 9.72 -1.27 12.46
CA PHE A 243 10.13 0.08 12.83
C PHE A 243 11.22 0.05 13.89
N ARG A 244 12.27 0.87 13.73
CA ARG A 244 13.30 1.02 14.76
C ARG A 244 12.68 1.67 16.00
N PRO A 245 12.82 1.07 17.19
CA PRO A 245 12.55 1.74 18.45
C PRO A 245 13.36 3.04 18.54
N GLN A 246 12.74 4.05 19.14
CA GLN A 246 13.35 5.37 19.30
C GLN A 246 13.44 5.76 20.78
N ALA A 247 14.47 6.52 21.10
CA ALA A 247 14.69 7.07 22.42
C ALA A 247 14.89 8.59 22.31
N VAL A 248 14.55 9.30 23.39
CA VAL A 248 14.86 10.73 23.54
C VAL A 248 15.96 10.86 24.57
N ASP A 249 17.00 11.61 24.24
CA ASP A 249 18.05 11.94 25.20
C ASP A 249 17.66 13.10 26.13
N PHE A 250 18.55 13.43 27.07
CA PHE A 250 18.30 14.53 28.02
C PHE A 250 18.15 15.91 27.36
N PHE A 251 18.70 16.09 26.15
CA PHE A 251 18.63 17.34 25.40
C PHE A 251 17.43 17.40 24.45
N GLY A 252 16.58 16.36 24.44
CA GLY A 252 15.40 16.29 23.58
C GLY A 252 15.70 15.76 22.18
N SER A 253 16.91 15.27 21.91
CA SER A 253 17.25 14.67 20.63
C SER A 253 16.71 13.25 20.53
N VAL A 254 16.03 12.94 19.42
CA VAL A 254 15.51 11.61 19.14
C VAL A 254 16.57 10.79 18.41
N SER A 255 16.88 9.59 18.89
CA SER A 255 17.74 8.60 18.23
C SER A 255 16.99 7.28 18.00
N ALA A 256 17.43 6.52 17.00
CA ALA A 256 16.91 5.20 16.69
C ALA A 256 17.89 4.11 17.18
N SER A 257 17.36 2.94 17.56
CA SER A 257 18.18 1.80 17.98
C SER A 257 19.05 1.26 16.85
N ARG A 258 20.28 0.89 17.21
CA ARG A 258 21.28 0.27 16.32
C ARG A 258 20.98 -1.23 16.12
N ASN A 259 21.55 -1.86 15.10
CA ASN A 259 21.26 -3.26 14.79
C ASN A 259 21.70 -4.21 15.92
N ASP A 260 22.79 -3.89 16.62
CA ASP A 260 23.32 -4.68 17.75
C ASP A 260 22.42 -4.65 19.01
N GLU A 261 21.49 -3.69 19.07
CA GLU A 261 20.51 -3.52 20.17
C GLU A 261 19.19 -4.26 19.88
N LEU A 262 19.00 -4.78 18.67
CA LEU A 262 17.74 -5.33 18.19
C LEU A 262 17.77 -6.86 18.17
N ALA A 263 17.11 -7.48 19.13
CA ALA A 263 17.09 -8.95 19.27
C ALA A 263 16.44 -9.68 18.08
N ASP A 264 15.56 -9.01 17.34
CA ASP A 264 14.88 -9.52 16.15
C ASP A 264 15.46 -9.00 14.83
N TYR A 265 16.55 -8.22 14.86
CA TYR A 265 17.31 -7.90 13.65
C TYR A 265 17.87 -9.18 13.01
N GLY A 266 17.81 -9.23 11.68
CA GLY A 266 18.37 -10.35 10.95
C GLY A 266 18.24 -10.24 9.44
N GLU A 267 19.16 -10.91 8.76
CA GLU A 267 19.28 -10.96 7.31
C GLU A 267 18.83 -12.31 6.73
N GLU A 268 18.29 -13.21 7.57
CA GLU A 268 17.94 -14.60 7.22
C GLU A 268 16.88 -14.71 6.14
N GLN A 269 16.14 -13.63 5.84
CA GLN A 269 15.14 -13.58 4.79
C GLN A 269 15.72 -13.46 3.36
N TYR A 270 17.01 -13.18 3.22
CA TYR A 270 17.65 -13.02 1.91
C TYR A 270 18.16 -14.35 1.35
N GLY A 271 18.18 -14.45 0.02
CA GLY A 271 18.87 -15.56 -0.69
C GLY A 271 18.05 -16.84 -0.89
N HIS A 272 16.75 -16.86 -0.57
CA HIS A 272 15.91 -18.07 -0.72
C HIS A 272 15.38 -18.30 -2.15
N GLY A 273 15.34 -17.28 -2.99
CA GLY A 273 14.76 -17.37 -4.34
C GLY A 273 13.33 -17.95 -4.32
N ASN A 274 13.08 -18.98 -5.14
CA ASN A 274 11.77 -19.63 -5.23
C ASN A 274 11.35 -20.36 -3.93
N ALA A 275 12.27 -20.64 -3.01
CA ALA A 275 11.96 -21.29 -1.74
C ALA A 275 11.47 -20.31 -0.66
N TYR A 276 11.44 -19.00 -0.94
CA TYR A 276 11.17 -17.96 0.07
C TYR A 276 9.87 -18.18 0.85
N PHE A 277 8.76 -18.46 0.16
CA PHE A 277 7.46 -18.62 0.82
C PHE A 277 7.35 -19.90 1.65
N ASP A 278 7.96 -21.00 1.20
CA ASP A 278 8.01 -22.25 1.96
C ASP A 278 8.91 -22.13 3.19
N TRP A 279 10.06 -21.47 3.04
CA TRP A 279 10.94 -21.12 4.15
C TRP A 279 10.24 -20.22 5.16
N LEU A 280 9.56 -19.16 4.70
CA LEU A 280 8.86 -18.22 5.56
C LEU A 280 7.73 -18.89 6.34
N THR A 281 6.93 -19.75 5.68
CA THR A 281 5.89 -20.54 6.34
C THR A 281 6.47 -21.36 7.48
N THR A 282 7.60 -22.03 7.23
CA THR A 282 8.31 -22.84 8.24
C THR A 282 8.87 -21.98 9.37
N ALA A 283 9.46 -20.82 9.06
CA ALA A 283 9.98 -19.87 10.04
C ALA A 283 8.88 -19.33 10.98
N LEU A 284 7.64 -19.27 10.49
CA LEU A 284 6.46 -18.90 11.26
C LEU A 284 5.80 -20.08 11.98
N GLY A 285 6.42 -21.25 12.00
CA GLY A 285 5.89 -22.45 12.68
C GLY A 285 4.75 -23.13 11.93
N GLY A 286 4.49 -22.74 10.68
CA GLY A 286 3.59 -23.43 9.78
C GLY A 286 4.21 -24.71 9.22
N THR A 287 3.37 -25.54 8.62
CA THR A 287 3.79 -26.73 7.88
C THR A 287 3.64 -26.52 6.39
N ALA A 288 4.44 -27.22 5.58
CA ALA A 288 4.28 -27.24 4.13
C ALA A 288 2.83 -27.58 3.77
N LYS A 289 2.20 -26.72 2.97
CA LYS A 289 0.82 -26.91 2.50
C LYS A 289 0.82 -27.84 1.29
N SER A 290 -0.21 -28.68 1.17
CA SER A 290 -0.43 -29.49 -0.02
C SER A 290 -0.65 -28.59 -1.24
N ALA A 291 -0.37 -29.10 -2.44
CA ALA A 291 -0.42 -28.30 -3.66
C ALA A 291 -1.83 -27.76 -3.96
N ASP A 292 -2.86 -28.55 -3.71
CA ASP A 292 -4.27 -28.14 -3.84
C ASP A 292 -4.64 -27.00 -2.88
N LYS A 293 -4.11 -27.03 -1.64
CA LYS A 293 -4.28 -25.93 -0.68
C LYS A 293 -3.54 -24.68 -1.15
N LYS A 294 -2.29 -24.80 -1.60
CA LYS A 294 -1.52 -23.67 -2.16
C LYS A 294 -2.23 -23.05 -3.37
N PHE A 295 -2.82 -23.86 -4.24
CA PHE A 295 -3.58 -23.39 -5.39
C PHE A 295 -4.86 -22.65 -4.97
N SER A 296 -5.61 -23.22 -4.03
CA SER A 296 -6.81 -22.59 -3.48
C SER A 296 -6.51 -21.24 -2.84
N GLU A 297 -5.42 -21.13 -2.08
CA GLU A 297 -5.03 -19.86 -1.45
C GLU A 297 -4.62 -18.77 -2.46
N LYS A 298 -4.03 -19.17 -3.60
CA LYS A 298 -3.76 -18.24 -4.71
C LYS A 298 -5.06 -17.80 -5.38
N LEU A 299 -6.05 -18.70 -5.50
CA LEU A 299 -7.38 -18.36 -6.01
C LEU A 299 -8.13 -17.42 -5.05
N ASP A 300 -8.10 -17.69 -3.75
CA ASP A 300 -8.67 -16.80 -2.72
C ASP A 300 -8.11 -15.37 -2.86
N GLN A 301 -6.78 -15.24 -2.98
CA GLN A 301 -6.15 -13.93 -3.17
C GLN A 301 -6.56 -13.27 -4.49
N LEU A 302 -6.59 -14.04 -5.58
CA LEU A 302 -7.05 -13.53 -6.87
C LEU A 302 -8.49 -13.00 -6.78
N CYS A 303 -9.36 -13.68 -6.06
CA CYS A 303 -10.73 -13.24 -5.86
C CYS A 303 -10.81 -11.95 -5.03
N VAL A 304 -9.95 -11.79 -4.01
CA VAL A 304 -9.81 -10.52 -3.28
C VAL A 304 -9.37 -9.39 -4.21
N ASP A 305 -8.35 -9.61 -5.04
CA ASP A 305 -7.83 -8.61 -5.99
C ASP A 305 -8.91 -8.19 -7.01
N LEU A 306 -9.69 -9.15 -7.52
CA LEU A 306 -10.79 -8.90 -8.45
C LEU A 306 -11.91 -8.05 -7.84
N ASN A 307 -12.30 -8.32 -6.59
CA ASN A 307 -13.30 -7.51 -5.91
C ASN A 307 -12.80 -6.10 -5.59
N ALA A 308 -11.55 -5.97 -5.17
CA ALA A 308 -10.95 -4.66 -4.92
C ALA A 308 -10.99 -3.77 -6.17
N ARG A 309 -10.79 -4.37 -7.36
CA ARG A 309 -10.85 -3.66 -8.64
C ARG A 309 -12.24 -3.09 -8.98
N ILE A 310 -13.33 -3.66 -8.45
CA ILE A 310 -14.70 -3.15 -8.68
C ILE A 310 -14.80 -1.69 -8.25
N ALA A 311 -14.36 -1.37 -7.04
CA ALA A 311 -14.41 0.00 -6.52
C ALA A 311 -13.53 0.96 -7.35
N SER A 312 -12.35 0.51 -7.77
CA SER A 312 -11.42 1.33 -8.58
C SER A 312 -12.01 1.67 -9.95
N VAL A 313 -12.65 0.69 -10.60
CA VAL A 313 -13.29 0.89 -11.89
C VAL A 313 -14.56 1.73 -11.76
N ASP A 314 -15.33 1.54 -10.69
CA ASP A 314 -16.54 2.33 -10.45
C ASP A 314 -16.21 3.81 -10.17
N ALA A 315 -15.12 4.08 -9.43
CA ALA A 315 -14.63 5.43 -9.20
C ALA A 315 -14.29 6.18 -10.51
N ALA A 316 -13.74 5.48 -11.51
CA ALA A 316 -13.38 6.04 -12.81
C ALA A 316 -14.59 6.47 -13.67
N ARG A 317 -15.84 6.20 -13.26
CA ARG A 317 -17.02 6.77 -13.94
C ARG A 317 -17.00 8.29 -13.98
N ALA A 318 -16.33 8.94 -13.03
CA ALA A 318 -16.18 10.38 -12.97
C ALA A 318 -15.51 10.96 -14.24
N THR A 319 -14.62 10.17 -14.88
CA THR A 319 -13.85 10.56 -16.06
C THR A 319 -14.34 9.90 -17.35
N ALA A 320 -15.05 8.77 -17.26
CA ALA A 320 -15.49 7.98 -18.41
C ALA A 320 -16.47 8.68 -19.37
N ALA A 321 -17.01 9.85 -19.04
CA ALA A 321 -17.86 10.65 -19.93
C ALA A 321 -17.16 11.93 -20.44
N LEU A 322 -15.92 12.15 -20.03
CA LEU A 322 -15.12 13.30 -20.46
C LEU A 322 -14.41 12.99 -21.79
N PRO A 323 -14.07 14.02 -22.58
CA PRO A 323 -13.14 13.84 -23.70
C PRO A 323 -11.80 13.24 -23.21
N LEU A 324 -11.13 12.50 -24.08
CA LEU A 324 -9.81 11.92 -23.76
C LEU A 324 -8.83 12.99 -23.27
N GLY A 325 -8.37 12.84 -22.03
CA GLY A 325 -7.25 13.62 -21.50
C GLY A 325 -5.92 13.22 -22.15
N PRO A 326 -4.84 14.00 -21.98
CA PRO A 326 -3.52 13.61 -22.49
C PRO A 326 -3.02 12.32 -21.81
N LEU A 327 -2.22 11.53 -22.55
CA LEU A 327 -1.50 10.41 -21.96
C LEU A 327 -0.36 10.94 -21.07
N PRO A 328 -0.20 10.42 -19.84
CA PRO A 328 0.93 10.79 -19.00
C PRO A 328 2.22 10.21 -19.60
N PRO A 329 3.38 10.84 -19.36
CA PRO A 329 4.66 10.27 -19.78
C PRO A 329 4.89 8.87 -19.20
N ASN A 330 4.42 8.62 -17.98
CA ASN A 330 4.52 7.35 -17.28
C ASN A 330 3.18 7.02 -16.57
N ILE A 331 2.50 5.98 -17.02
CA ILE A 331 1.20 5.55 -16.46
C ILE A 331 1.33 5.00 -15.02
N TYR A 332 2.52 4.57 -14.59
CA TYR A 332 2.74 4.07 -13.22
C TYR A 332 3.13 5.17 -12.22
N ALA A 333 3.41 6.37 -12.72
CA ALA A 333 3.80 7.55 -11.95
C ALA A 333 3.14 8.80 -12.54
N ALA A 334 1.83 8.70 -12.76
CA ALA A 334 1.02 9.79 -13.29
C ALA A 334 0.51 10.70 -12.17
N GLU A 335 -0.08 11.83 -12.56
CA GLU A 335 -0.70 12.83 -11.68
C GLU A 335 -2.15 13.09 -12.13
N GLY A 336 -2.95 13.73 -11.28
CA GLY A 336 -4.31 14.19 -11.62
C GLY A 336 -5.29 13.02 -11.87
N ASP A 337 -6.12 13.12 -12.90
CA ASP A 337 -7.13 12.08 -13.22
C ASP A 337 -6.52 10.69 -13.38
N TRP A 338 -5.32 10.61 -13.95
CA TRP A 338 -4.61 9.34 -14.10
C TRP A 338 -4.19 8.76 -12.77
N GLU A 339 -3.67 9.56 -11.85
CA GLU A 339 -3.33 9.11 -10.50
C GLU A 339 -4.57 8.65 -9.72
N ALA A 340 -5.67 9.40 -9.86
CA ALA A 340 -6.90 9.17 -9.11
C ALA A 340 -7.75 7.99 -9.62
N PHE A 341 -7.78 7.74 -10.94
CA PHE A 341 -8.78 6.86 -11.55
C PHE A 341 -8.22 5.77 -12.49
N SER A 342 -6.92 5.82 -12.82
CA SER A 342 -6.29 4.75 -13.61
C SER A 342 -5.95 3.52 -12.75
N THR A 343 -5.81 2.35 -13.37
CA THR A 343 -5.46 1.09 -12.65
C THR A 343 -4.21 0.34 -13.17
N PRO A 344 -3.20 0.95 -13.81
CA PRO A 344 -2.16 0.20 -14.52
C PRO A 344 -1.33 -0.69 -13.59
N SER A 345 -0.96 -0.17 -12.41
CA SER A 345 -0.23 -0.94 -11.39
C SER A 345 -1.04 -2.10 -10.81
N ARG A 346 -2.32 -1.87 -10.52
CA ARG A 346 -3.24 -2.90 -10.00
C ARG A 346 -3.47 -4.00 -11.03
N ASP A 347 -3.66 -3.61 -12.29
CA ASP A 347 -3.93 -4.53 -13.38
C ASP A 347 -2.68 -5.38 -13.73
N ALA A 348 -1.47 -4.81 -13.61
CA ALA A 348 -0.23 -5.56 -13.73
C ALA A 348 -0.09 -6.62 -12.62
N ARG A 349 -0.40 -6.26 -11.36
CA ARG A 349 -0.43 -7.23 -10.25
C ARG A 349 -1.49 -8.32 -10.44
N LEU A 350 -2.68 -7.95 -10.93
CA LEU A 350 -3.73 -8.93 -11.25
C LEU A 350 -3.24 -9.96 -12.28
N ARG A 351 -2.56 -9.50 -13.35
CA ARG A 351 -1.91 -10.40 -14.32
C ARG A 351 -0.82 -11.25 -13.68
N ALA A 352 -0.06 -10.71 -12.73
CA ALA A 352 0.95 -11.48 -11.99
C ALA A 352 0.31 -12.60 -11.16
N SER A 353 -0.85 -12.36 -10.53
CA SER A 353 -1.63 -13.38 -9.82
C SER A 353 -2.11 -14.50 -10.76
N PHE A 354 -2.62 -14.17 -11.96
CA PHE A 354 -2.96 -15.16 -12.99
C PHE A 354 -1.75 -15.97 -13.46
N ARG A 355 -0.63 -15.30 -13.75
CA ARG A 355 0.63 -15.97 -14.10
C ARG A 355 1.10 -16.89 -12.97
N ALA A 356 0.99 -16.48 -11.72
CA ALA A 356 1.41 -17.29 -10.58
C ALA A 356 0.60 -18.59 -10.48
N LEU A 357 -0.71 -18.54 -10.74
CA LEU A 357 -1.55 -19.74 -10.86
C LEU A 357 -1.14 -20.61 -12.05
N TYR A 358 -0.89 -20.02 -13.22
CA TYR A 358 -0.45 -20.75 -14.42
C TYR A 358 0.87 -21.48 -14.18
N THR A 359 1.88 -20.76 -13.67
CA THR A 359 3.19 -21.31 -13.30
C THR A 359 3.03 -22.40 -12.23
N PHE A 360 2.18 -22.18 -11.23
CA PHE A 360 1.92 -23.18 -10.19
C PHE A 360 1.40 -24.49 -10.79
N VAL A 361 0.39 -24.44 -11.66
CA VAL A 361 -0.16 -25.64 -12.31
C VAL A 361 0.91 -26.36 -13.12
N THR A 362 1.68 -25.64 -13.93
CA THR A 362 2.73 -26.25 -14.76
C THR A 362 3.84 -26.88 -13.90
N THR A 363 4.33 -26.19 -12.89
CA THR A 363 5.39 -26.69 -11.99
C THR A 363 4.90 -27.85 -11.11
N ALA A 364 3.69 -27.77 -10.56
CA ALA A 364 3.14 -28.83 -9.71
C ALA A 364 2.90 -30.14 -10.48
N LEU A 365 2.52 -30.06 -11.77
CA LEU A 365 2.28 -31.23 -12.61
C LEU A 365 3.55 -31.80 -13.26
N ALA A 366 4.57 -30.98 -13.50
CA ALA A 366 5.80 -31.37 -14.18
C ALA A 366 6.48 -32.65 -13.62
N PRO A 367 6.61 -32.85 -12.29
CA PRO A 367 7.26 -34.05 -11.75
C PRO A 367 6.32 -35.27 -11.68
N LEU A 368 5.00 -35.11 -11.84
CA LEU A 368 4.02 -36.17 -11.57
C LEU A 368 3.71 -37.02 -12.81
N ARG A 369 3.45 -38.32 -12.61
CA ARG A 369 3.08 -39.28 -13.68
C ARG A 369 1.95 -40.20 -13.21
N GLY A 370 1.22 -40.77 -14.17
CA GLY A 370 0.17 -41.77 -13.91
C GLY A 370 -0.87 -41.30 -12.89
N PRO A 371 -1.32 -42.19 -11.97
CA PRO A 371 -2.38 -41.88 -11.00
C PRO A 371 -2.12 -40.65 -10.13
N ALA A 372 -0.86 -40.36 -9.79
CA ALA A 372 -0.52 -39.19 -8.98
C ALA A 372 -0.78 -37.87 -9.74
N LYS A 373 -0.51 -37.84 -11.05
CA LYS A 373 -0.81 -36.68 -11.90
C LYS A 373 -2.32 -36.51 -12.07
N GLU A 374 -3.06 -37.61 -12.27
CA GLU A 374 -4.52 -37.59 -12.39
C GLU A 374 -5.18 -37.08 -11.12
N ALA A 375 -4.75 -37.55 -9.95
CA ALA A 375 -5.24 -37.06 -8.66
C ALA A 375 -4.98 -35.56 -8.47
N MET A 376 -3.78 -35.08 -8.83
CA MET A 376 -3.46 -33.65 -8.76
C MET A 376 -4.34 -32.82 -9.71
N LEU A 377 -4.53 -33.26 -10.95
CA LEU A 377 -5.41 -32.59 -11.91
C LEU A 377 -6.85 -32.51 -11.41
N GLN A 378 -7.37 -33.60 -10.85
CA GLN A 378 -8.70 -33.61 -10.24
C GLN A 378 -8.82 -32.62 -9.08
N ALA A 379 -7.81 -32.55 -8.22
CA ALA A 379 -7.78 -31.60 -7.09
C ALA A 379 -7.73 -30.13 -7.57
N LEU A 380 -6.87 -29.81 -8.53
CA LEU A 380 -6.76 -28.46 -9.09
C LEU A 380 -8.05 -28.05 -9.85
N GLY A 381 -8.62 -28.96 -10.63
CA GLY A 381 -9.88 -28.73 -11.33
C GLY A 381 -11.08 -28.60 -10.38
N ALA A 382 -11.11 -29.33 -9.28
CA ALA A 382 -12.11 -29.17 -8.22
C ALA A 382 -11.98 -27.82 -7.52
N ALA A 383 -10.76 -27.41 -7.16
CA ALA A 383 -10.49 -26.11 -6.57
C ALA A 383 -10.92 -24.98 -7.52
N TRP A 384 -10.56 -25.04 -8.80
CA TRP A 384 -11.00 -24.05 -9.79
C TRP A 384 -12.52 -23.94 -9.87
N ARG A 385 -13.24 -25.06 -10.03
CA ARG A 385 -14.71 -25.07 -10.09
C ARG A 385 -15.36 -24.54 -8.82
N ALA A 386 -14.81 -24.87 -7.65
CA ALA A 386 -15.31 -24.37 -6.38
C ALA A 386 -15.18 -22.84 -6.28
N HIS A 387 -14.04 -22.27 -6.69
CA HIS A 387 -13.85 -20.82 -6.71
C HIS A 387 -14.71 -20.16 -7.79
N GLN A 388 -14.81 -20.74 -8.99
CA GLN A 388 -15.68 -20.25 -10.05
C GLN A 388 -17.15 -20.20 -9.63
N ALA A 389 -17.61 -21.10 -8.76
CA ALA A 389 -18.96 -21.09 -8.19
C ALA A 389 -19.10 -20.19 -6.94
N SER A 390 -17.99 -19.73 -6.36
CA SER A 390 -18.00 -18.91 -5.15
C SER A 390 -18.47 -17.49 -5.45
N ALA A 391 -19.37 -16.96 -4.62
CA ALA A 391 -19.79 -15.56 -4.70
C ALA A 391 -18.60 -14.60 -4.51
N ALA A 392 -17.58 -15.00 -3.73
CA ALA A 392 -16.38 -14.22 -3.53
C ALA A 392 -15.55 -14.05 -4.81
N CYS A 393 -15.73 -14.88 -5.83
CA CYS A 393 -14.98 -14.82 -7.08
C CYS A 393 -15.84 -14.39 -8.28
N HIS A 394 -17.09 -13.98 -8.02
CA HIS A 394 -17.94 -13.37 -9.03
C HIS A 394 -17.77 -11.86 -8.98
N VAL A 395 -17.41 -11.28 -10.12
CA VAL A 395 -17.40 -9.83 -10.28
C VAL A 395 -18.76 -9.40 -10.82
N SER A 396 -19.39 -8.47 -10.12
CA SER A 396 -20.58 -7.78 -10.61
C SER A 396 -20.27 -6.30 -10.70
N TYR A 397 -20.48 -5.72 -11.87
CA TYR A 397 -20.33 -4.28 -12.09
C TYR A 397 -21.56 -3.71 -12.80
N THR A 398 -21.81 -2.42 -12.66
CA THR A 398 -22.91 -1.73 -13.37
C THR A 398 -22.41 -1.23 -14.72
N ASN A 399 -23.02 -1.60 -15.83
CA ASN A 399 -22.61 -1.07 -17.14
C ASN A 399 -22.96 0.42 -17.29
N SER A 400 -22.54 1.04 -18.38
CA SER A 400 -22.79 2.46 -18.65
C SER A 400 -24.28 2.79 -18.85
N ALA A 401 -25.12 1.78 -19.13
CA ALA A 401 -26.58 1.91 -19.20
C ALA A 401 -27.29 1.67 -17.85
N GLY A 402 -26.54 1.44 -16.75
CA GLY A 402 -27.10 1.21 -15.43
C GLY A 402 -27.53 -0.23 -15.13
N ALA A 403 -27.29 -1.18 -16.04
CA ALA A 403 -27.64 -2.58 -15.85
C ALA A 403 -26.48 -3.37 -15.20
N PRO A 404 -26.76 -4.31 -14.29
CA PRO A 404 -25.72 -5.17 -13.72
C PRO A 404 -25.19 -6.15 -14.77
N VAL A 405 -23.87 -6.31 -14.81
CA VAL A 405 -23.14 -7.31 -15.61
C VAL A 405 -22.32 -8.17 -14.66
N SER A 406 -22.47 -9.49 -14.80
CA SER A 406 -21.74 -10.46 -14.00
C SER A 406 -20.67 -11.15 -14.84
N LEU A 407 -19.44 -11.19 -14.33
CA LEU A 407 -18.31 -11.88 -14.93
C LEU A 407 -17.84 -13.01 -14.01
N SER A 408 -17.65 -14.19 -14.60
CA SER A 408 -17.02 -15.33 -13.92
C SER A 408 -15.50 -15.19 -13.91
N LEU A 409 -14.83 -15.90 -13.01
CA LEU A 409 -13.37 -15.99 -12.96
C LEU A 409 -12.76 -16.37 -14.32
N GLU A 410 -13.37 -17.31 -15.02
CA GLU A 410 -12.94 -17.76 -16.35
C GLU A 410 -13.13 -16.68 -17.42
N ALA A 411 -14.27 -15.97 -17.40
CA ALA A 411 -14.51 -14.87 -18.33
C ALA A 411 -13.47 -13.76 -18.17
N ILE A 412 -13.02 -13.49 -16.94
CA ILE A 412 -11.98 -12.50 -16.65
C ILE A 412 -10.60 -13.01 -17.09
N ALA A 413 -10.28 -14.28 -16.83
CA ALA A 413 -9.01 -14.89 -17.25
C ALA A 413 -8.78 -14.76 -18.77
N GLN A 414 -9.84 -14.95 -19.56
CA GLN A 414 -9.79 -14.86 -21.02
C GLN A 414 -9.56 -13.43 -21.55
N ARG A 415 -9.95 -12.42 -20.78
CA ARG A 415 -9.88 -11.00 -21.19
C ARG A 415 -8.89 -10.19 -20.35
N VAL A 416 -8.00 -10.84 -19.60
CA VAL A 416 -7.12 -10.18 -18.61
C VAL A 416 -6.19 -9.13 -19.24
N TYR A 417 -5.84 -9.30 -20.51
CA TYR A 417 -5.05 -8.35 -21.31
C TYR A 417 -5.89 -7.26 -21.99
N ASP A 418 -7.21 -7.42 -22.01
CA ASP A 418 -8.16 -6.44 -22.55
C ASP A 418 -8.72 -5.52 -21.46
N LEU A 419 -8.42 -5.79 -20.18
CA LEU A 419 -8.77 -4.91 -19.07
C LEU A 419 -8.10 -3.55 -19.26
N SER A 420 -8.87 -2.53 -19.64
CA SER A 420 -8.33 -1.18 -19.74
C SER A 420 -8.02 -0.61 -18.35
N PHE A 421 -6.87 0.06 -18.26
CA PHE A 421 -6.48 0.84 -17.10
C PHE A 421 -6.77 2.34 -17.25
N ASP A 422 -7.10 2.82 -18.45
CA ASP A 422 -7.23 4.26 -18.76
C ASP A 422 -8.51 4.82 -18.11
N PRO A 423 -8.43 5.93 -17.36
CA PRO A 423 -9.56 6.56 -16.66
C PRO A 423 -10.70 7.04 -17.58
N TYR A 424 -10.43 7.33 -18.84
CA TYR A 424 -11.41 7.85 -19.79
C TYR A 424 -12.16 6.75 -20.56
N HIS A 425 -11.73 5.49 -20.49
CA HIS A 425 -12.49 4.40 -21.09
C HIS A 425 -13.72 4.03 -20.22
N CYS A 426 -14.84 3.76 -20.88
CA CYS A 426 -16.07 3.28 -20.25
C CYS A 426 -15.86 2.00 -19.44
N VAL A 427 -16.76 1.77 -18.49
CA VAL A 427 -16.70 0.65 -17.54
C VAL A 427 -16.62 -0.72 -18.22
N GLU A 428 -17.24 -0.89 -19.38
CA GLU A 428 -17.21 -2.12 -20.17
C GLU A 428 -15.80 -2.42 -20.69
N MET A 429 -15.10 -1.42 -21.25
CA MET A 429 -13.70 -1.54 -21.67
C MET A 429 -12.77 -1.73 -20.47
N ARG A 430 -13.05 -1.08 -19.33
CA ARG A 430 -12.31 -1.32 -18.08
C ARG A 430 -12.44 -2.77 -17.62
N TRP A 431 -13.54 -3.46 -17.93
CA TRP A 431 -13.76 -4.89 -17.67
C TRP A 431 -13.50 -5.80 -18.89
N GLY A 432 -12.77 -5.32 -19.89
CA GLY A 432 -12.26 -6.13 -21.00
C GLY A 432 -13.31 -6.54 -22.02
N ALA A 433 -14.41 -5.80 -22.13
CA ALA A 433 -15.30 -5.92 -23.28
C ALA A 433 -14.53 -5.46 -24.54
N HIS A 434 -14.14 -6.41 -25.39
CA HIS A 434 -13.32 -6.11 -26.55
C HIS A 434 -14.16 -5.50 -27.71
N PRO A 435 -13.68 -4.41 -28.35
CA PRO A 435 -14.33 -3.72 -29.49
C PRO A 435 -14.81 -4.61 -30.63
N SER A 436 -14.04 -5.63 -30.99
CA SER A 436 -14.35 -6.51 -32.11
C SER A 436 -15.26 -7.69 -31.79
N ALA A 437 -15.65 -7.91 -30.52
CA ALA A 437 -16.19 -9.22 -30.11
C ALA A 437 -17.38 -9.19 -29.12
N SER A 438 -17.75 -8.04 -28.56
CA SER A 438 -18.69 -8.02 -27.43
C SER A 438 -19.94 -7.17 -27.64
N ALA A 439 -21.11 -7.78 -27.47
CA ALA A 439 -22.40 -7.08 -27.33
C ALA A 439 -22.45 -6.17 -26.08
N GLU A 440 -21.55 -6.41 -25.10
CA GLU A 440 -21.39 -5.62 -23.88
C GLU A 440 -21.03 -4.16 -24.20
N LEU A 441 -20.27 -3.90 -25.28
CA LEU A 441 -19.91 -2.53 -25.66
C LEU A 441 -21.06 -1.70 -26.22
N ALA A 442 -22.21 -2.29 -26.52
CA ALA A 442 -23.36 -1.53 -26.99
C ALA A 442 -23.82 -0.45 -25.98
N SER A 443 -23.55 -0.64 -24.68
CA SER A 443 -23.83 0.38 -23.66
C SER A 443 -22.71 1.41 -23.48
N CYS A 444 -21.52 1.19 -24.02
CA CYS A 444 -20.36 2.05 -23.82
C CYS A 444 -20.50 3.38 -24.59
N PRO A 445 -20.61 4.54 -23.90
CA PRO A 445 -20.78 5.83 -24.56
C PRO A 445 -19.51 6.31 -25.27
N THR A 446 -18.35 5.79 -24.86
CA THR A 446 -17.02 6.13 -25.40
C THR A 446 -16.49 5.08 -26.36
N ALA A 447 -17.32 4.24 -26.97
CA ALA A 447 -16.88 3.32 -28.03
C ALA A 447 -16.72 4.05 -29.38
N ASP A 448 -16.33 5.33 -29.35
CA ASP A 448 -16.02 6.11 -30.54
C ASP A 448 -14.62 5.78 -31.07
N ARG A 449 -14.32 6.25 -32.28
CA ARG A 449 -13.06 5.94 -32.95
C ARG A 449 -11.83 6.36 -32.13
N GLU A 450 -11.87 7.49 -31.43
CA GLU A 450 -10.69 8.03 -30.74
C GLU A 450 -10.31 7.17 -29.52
N HIS A 451 -11.31 6.77 -28.73
CA HIS A 451 -11.11 5.87 -27.60
C HIS A 451 -10.71 4.47 -28.06
N LEU A 452 -11.26 3.96 -29.16
CA LEU A 452 -10.85 2.68 -29.72
C LEU A 452 -9.40 2.70 -30.21
N GLU A 453 -8.99 3.78 -30.89
CA GLU A 453 -7.59 3.98 -31.31
C GLU A 453 -6.65 4.08 -30.11
N ARG A 454 -7.05 4.78 -29.04
CA ARG A 454 -6.27 4.82 -27.79
C ARG A 454 -6.18 3.44 -27.13
N PHE A 455 -7.29 2.72 -27.05
CA PHE A 455 -7.30 1.36 -26.49
C PHE A 455 -6.31 0.47 -27.25
N ASP A 456 -6.28 0.52 -28.58
CA ASP A 456 -5.31 -0.24 -29.37
C ASP A 456 -3.86 0.23 -29.15
N LEU A 457 -3.63 1.55 -29.06
CA LEU A 457 -2.33 2.14 -28.77
C LEU A 457 -1.74 1.63 -27.44
N GLU A 458 -2.59 1.43 -26.45
CA GLU A 458 -2.21 0.98 -25.10
C GLU A 458 -2.04 -0.54 -24.97
N ARG A 459 -2.22 -1.32 -26.05
CA ARG A 459 -2.18 -2.80 -26.01
C ARG A 459 -0.90 -3.34 -25.38
N ARG A 460 0.26 -2.80 -25.75
CA ARG A 460 1.55 -3.27 -25.20
C ARG A 460 1.68 -2.95 -23.71
N ASN A 461 1.19 -1.79 -23.28
CA ASN A 461 1.13 -1.42 -21.86
C ASN A 461 0.28 -2.42 -21.06
N ARG A 462 -0.86 -2.86 -21.60
CA ARG A 462 -1.70 -3.89 -20.97
C ARG A 462 -1.04 -5.27 -20.93
N ASN A 463 -0.09 -5.56 -21.82
CA ASN A 463 0.63 -6.83 -21.80
C ASN A 463 1.70 -6.93 -20.70
N VAL A 464 2.01 -5.83 -20.00
CA VAL A 464 3.01 -5.79 -18.93
C VAL A 464 2.50 -6.52 -17.68
N ILE A 465 3.30 -7.47 -17.20
CA ILE A 465 3.07 -8.19 -15.94
C ILE A 465 4.06 -7.69 -14.88
N ASP A 466 5.36 -7.79 -15.16
CA ASP A 466 6.40 -7.26 -14.28
C ASP A 466 6.73 -5.84 -14.68
N ARG A 467 6.67 -4.93 -13.72
CA ARG A 467 7.04 -3.53 -13.92
C ARG A 467 8.55 -3.41 -13.85
N GLU A 468 9.14 -2.83 -14.88
CA GLU A 468 10.53 -2.38 -14.82
C GLU A 468 10.59 -0.91 -14.40
N PRO A 469 11.62 -0.48 -13.65
CA PRO A 469 11.83 0.93 -13.35
C PRO A 469 12.12 1.72 -14.62
N VAL A 470 11.09 2.36 -15.18
CA VAL A 470 11.20 3.18 -16.39
C VAL A 470 10.73 4.60 -16.15
N THR A 471 11.32 5.54 -16.89
CA THR A 471 10.94 6.95 -16.85
C THR A 471 9.76 7.29 -17.75
N ALA A 472 9.45 6.43 -18.73
CA ALA A 472 8.34 6.62 -19.66
C ALA A 472 7.69 5.29 -20.06
N THR A 473 6.39 5.33 -20.34
CA THR A 473 5.57 4.19 -20.76
C THR A 473 4.79 4.56 -22.04
N GLY A 474 5.52 4.75 -23.14
CA GLY A 474 4.95 5.05 -24.44
C GLY A 474 4.13 3.90 -25.02
N ALA A 475 3.61 4.08 -26.23
CA ALA A 475 2.82 3.05 -26.94
C ALA A 475 3.59 1.74 -27.21
N ASP A 476 4.91 1.81 -27.26
CA ASP A 476 5.82 0.69 -27.47
C ASP A 476 6.33 0.07 -26.16
N TYR A 477 5.88 0.56 -25.00
CA TYR A 477 6.24 -0.02 -23.71
C TYR A 477 5.47 -1.32 -23.45
N GLY A 478 6.21 -2.38 -23.09
CA GLY A 478 5.67 -3.71 -22.84
C GLY A 478 5.74 -4.66 -24.04
N PRO A 479 5.44 -5.96 -23.85
CA PRO A 479 5.61 -6.94 -24.90
C PRO A 479 4.55 -6.82 -25.99
N GLU A 480 4.94 -7.08 -27.24
CA GLU A 480 4.02 -7.09 -28.39
C GLU A 480 3.01 -8.24 -28.32
N THR A 481 3.50 -9.41 -27.86
CA THR A 481 2.68 -10.61 -27.65
C THR A 481 2.54 -10.85 -26.15
N PRO A 482 1.32 -10.93 -25.60
CA PRO A 482 1.12 -11.26 -24.20
C PRO A 482 1.58 -12.70 -23.89
N ALA A 483 1.99 -12.94 -22.65
CA ALA A 483 2.30 -14.29 -22.18
C ALA A 483 1.00 -15.13 -22.06
N ASP A 484 1.07 -16.44 -22.33
CA ASP A 484 -0.06 -17.33 -22.03
C ASP A 484 -0.16 -17.54 -20.51
N ILE A 485 -1.15 -16.90 -19.91
CA ILE A 485 -1.47 -17.00 -18.48
C ILE A 485 -2.93 -17.45 -18.26
N ASP A 486 -3.59 -18.00 -19.28
CA ASP A 486 -4.95 -18.52 -19.17
C ASP A 486 -4.95 -19.86 -18.43
N VAL A 487 -5.16 -19.78 -17.11
CA VAL A 487 -5.21 -20.92 -16.20
C VAL A 487 -6.35 -21.87 -16.55
N ALA A 488 -7.50 -21.36 -17.00
CA ALA A 488 -8.66 -22.18 -17.35
C ALA A 488 -8.37 -23.00 -18.62
N ALA A 489 -7.79 -22.36 -19.64
CA ALA A 489 -7.34 -23.06 -20.84
C ALA A 489 -6.26 -24.09 -20.54
N LEU A 490 -5.30 -23.78 -19.66
CA LEU A 490 -4.28 -24.73 -19.22
C LEU A 490 -4.91 -25.96 -18.54
N LEU A 491 -5.82 -25.76 -17.59
CA LEU A 491 -6.50 -26.85 -16.88
C LEU A 491 -7.34 -27.71 -17.83
N ARG A 492 -8.06 -27.12 -18.80
CA ARG A 492 -8.78 -27.85 -19.85
C ARG A 492 -7.85 -28.69 -20.72
N ARG A 493 -6.76 -28.10 -21.22
CA ARG A 493 -5.74 -28.83 -22.02
C ARG A 493 -5.11 -29.98 -21.24
N ALA A 494 -5.01 -29.84 -19.92
CA ALA A 494 -4.46 -30.86 -19.04
C ALA A 494 -5.49 -31.93 -18.60
N GLY A 495 -6.78 -31.77 -18.93
CA GLY A 495 -7.85 -32.71 -18.57
C GLY A 495 -8.39 -32.56 -17.15
N ALA A 496 -8.20 -31.39 -16.51
CA ALA A 496 -8.72 -31.10 -15.17
C ALA A 496 -10.13 -30.46 -15.17
N LEU A 497 -10.50 -29.81 -16.28
CA LEU A 497 -11.79 -29.18 -16.56
C LEU A 497 -12.31 -29.74 -17.88
#